data_AF-A0A5K1D7F7-F1
#
_entry.id   AF-A0A5K1D7F7-F1
#
_cell.length_a   1.000
_cell.length_b   1.000
_cell.length_c   1.000
_cell.angle_alpha   90.00
_cell.angle_beta   90.00
_cell.angle_gamma   90.00
#
_symmetry.space_group_name_H-M   'P 1'
#
loop_
_entity.id
_entity.type
_entity.pdbx_description
1 polymer ?
#
loop_
_entity_poly.entity_id
_entity_poly.type
_entity_poly.pdbx_seq_one_letter_code
_entity_poly.pdbx_strand_id
1 'polypeptide(L)' 'ILLYEMFYGYTPFRGKTRQKTFTNVLQKDLKFPASIQ' A
#
# COMPACT_ATOMS: atom_id res chain seq x y z
N ILE A 1 -1.68 -3.92 6.22
CA ILE A 1 -0.67 -2.84 6.13
C ILE A 1 0.64 -3.29 6.76
N LEU A 2 0.69 -3.54 8.08
CA LEU A 2 1.92 -3.97 8.79
C LEU A 2 2.60 -5.18 8.15
N LEU A 3 1.86 -6.27 7.91
CA LEU A 3 2.39 -7.47 7.24
C LEU A 3 2.89 -7.18 5.82
N TYR A 4 2.18 -6.34 5.06
CA TYR A 4 2.58 -5.95 3.71
C TYR A 4 3.90 -5.17 3.74
N GLU A 5 4.08 -4.27 4.70
CA GLU A 5 5.34 -3.55 4.88
C GLU A 5 6.49 -4.48 5.30
N MET A 6 6.24 -5.45 6.17
CA MET A 6 7.26 -6.43 6.57
C MET A 6 7.68 -7.35 5.42
N PHE A 7 6.74 -7.74 4.55
CA PHE A 7 7.03 -8.63 3.41
C PHE A 7 7.58 -7.89 2.18
N TYR A 8 7.13 -6.66 1.92
CA TYR A 8 7.44 -5.94 0.66
C TYR A 8 8.29 -4.68 0.85
N GLY A 9 8.53 -4.21 2.07
CA GLY A 9 9.39 -3.04 2.34
C GLY A 9 8.80 -1.69 1.90
N TYR A 10 7.55 -1.63 1.44
CA TYR A 10 6.86 -0.38 1.10
C TYR A 10 5.37 -0.41 1.47
N THR A 11 4.82 0.75 1.81
CA THR A 11 3.38 0.89 2.06
C THR A 11 2.62 1.17 0.76
N PRO A 12 1.67 0.31 0.35
CA PRO A 12 0.99 0.41 -0.94
C PRO A 12 0.05 1.62 -1.04
N PHE A 13 -0.21 2.28 0.09
CA PHE A 13 -1.09 3.43 0.23
C PHE A 13 -0.37 4.78 0.20
N ARG A 14 0.98 4.80 0.17
CA ARG A 14 1.76 6.04 0.21
C ARG A 14 1.40 6.98 -0.95
N GLY A 15 0.81 8.13 -0.63
CA GLY A 15 0.59 9.23 -1.56
C GLY A 15 1.60 10.37 -1.36
N LYS A 16 1.72 11.28 -2.34
CA LYS A 16 2.55 12.50 -2.22
C LYS A 16 2.06 13.45 -1.12
N THR A 17 0.78 13.40 -0.78
CA THR A 17 0.14 14.22 0.27
C THR A 17 -0.69 13.34 1.20
N ARG A 18 -0.93 13.81 2.44
CA ARG A 18 -1.70 13.07 3.44
C ARG A 18 -3.13 12.77 3.00
N GLN A 19 -3.82 13.75 2.39
CA GLN A 19 -5.15 13.55 1.80
C GLN A 19 -5.15 12.38 0.81
N LYS A 20 -4.15 12.34 -0.08
CA LYS A 20 -4.06 11.34 -1.14
C LYS A 20 -3.75 9.94 -0.60
N THR A 21 -2.95 9.86 0.48
CA THR A 21 -2.78 8.60 1.23
C THR A 21 -4.10 8.12 1.80
N PHE A 22 -4.89 9.00 2.42
CA PHE A 22 -6.19 8.63 2.99
C PHE A 22 -7.19 8.18 1.92
N THR A 23 -7.26 8.89 0.79
CA THR A 23 -8.05 8.49 -0.37
C THR A 23 -7.59 7.14 -0.93
N ASN A 24 -6.29 6.88 -0.98
CA ASN A 24 -5.77 5.59 -1.42
C ASN A 24 -6.18 4.46 -0.46
N VAL A 25 -6.20 4.67 0.86
CA VAL A 25 -6.68 3.65 1.81
C VAL A 25 -8.16 3.34 1.60
N LEU A 26 -8.98 4.34 1.26
CA LEU A 26 -10.43 4.19 1.07
C LEU A 26 -10.82 3.65 -0.31
N GLN A 27 -10.11 4.03 -1.38
CA GLN A 27 -10.51 3.76 -2.77
C GLN A 27 -9.60 2.81 -3.52
N LYS A 28 -8.38 2.56 -3.05
CA LYS A 28 -7.42 1.71 -3.76
C LYS A 28 -7.50 0.29 -3.19
N ASP A 29 -7.99 -0.63 -4.00
CA ASP A 29 -7.94 -2.04 -3.64
C ASP A 29 -6.51 -2.56 -3.57
N LEU A 30 -6.25 -3.37 -2.55
CA LEU A 30 -4.95 -3.99 -2.30
C LEU A 30 -4.66 -5.04 -3.37
N LYS A 31 -3.70 -4.77 -4.26
CA LYS A 31 -3.18 -5.75 -5.21
C LYS A 31 -1.95 -6.44 -4.64
N PHE A 32 -2.04 -7.75 -4.45
CA PHE A 32 -0.90 -8.58 -4.07
C PHE A 32 -0.14 -9.00 -5.34
N PRO A 33 1.17 -8.76 -5.44
CA PRO A 33 1.95 -9.29 -6.57
C PRO A 33 1.99 -10.82 -6.49
N ALA A 34 1.85 -11.49 -7.63
CA ALA A 34 1.74 -12.95 -7.72
C ALA A 34 3.03 -13.72 -7.38
N SER A 35 4.16 -13.02 -7.25
CA SER A 35 5.43 -13.60 -6.83
C SER A 35 6.19 -12.60 -5.97
N ILE A 36 6.58 -13.04 -4.78
CA ILE A 36 7.59 -12.38 -3.95
C ILE A 36 8.93 -12.97 -4.43
N GLN A 37 9.79 -12.12 -5.00
CA GLN A 37 11.14 -12.53 -5.45
C GLN A 37 12.05 -12.81 -4.26
#